data_AF-A0A1C3E625-F1
#
_entry.id   AF-A0A1C3E625-F1
#
_cell.length_a   1.000
_cell.length_b   1.000
_cell.length_c   1.000
_cell.angle_alpha   90.00
_cell.angle_beta   90.00
_cell.angle_gamma   90.00
#
_symmetry.space_group_name_H-M   'P 1'
#
loop_
_entity.id
_entity.type
_entity.pdbx_description
1 polymer ?
#
loop_
_entity_poly.entity_id
_entity_poly.type
_entity_poly.pdbx_seq_one_letter_code
_entity_poly.pdbx_strand_id
1 'polypeptide(L)'
;MEYLKVPWKHDHADEPVWLYSEINNERWETRKVEVFRDGSTGYADNIEAKGGSKLSIKPLPTMAEIAKDSQFVPSLIGNDEFERVWSCRVESVRADSAVWSRLKS
;
A
#
# COMPACT_ATOMS: atom_id res chain seq x y z
N MET A 1 3.76 8.27 -14.80
CA MET A 1 3.51 7.70 -13.45
C MET A 1 3.96 6.25 -13.45
N GLU A 2 4.62 5.83 -12.40
CA GLU A 2 4.99 4.45 -12.11
C GLU A 2 4.29 3.99 -10.84
N TYR A 3 4.03 2.68 -10.74
CA TYR A 3 3.33 2.10 -9.59
C TYR A 3 4.16 0.96 -9.04
N LEU A 4 4.53 1.07 -7.76
CA LEU A 4 5.30 0.05 -7.06
C LEU A 4 4.42 -0.67 -6.05
N LYS A 5 4.68 -1.98 -5.96
CA LYS A 5 4.24 -2.85 -4.88
C LYS A 5 5.47 -3.46 -4.24
N VAL A 6 5.61 -3.27 -2.93
CA VAL A 6 6.76 -3.74 -2.16
C VAL A 6 6.25 -4.57 -0.98
N PRO A 7 6.21 -5.90 -1.12
CA PRO A 7 6.21 -6.79 0.04
C PRO A 7 7.41 -6.48 0.94
N TRP A 8 7.13 -6.26 2.22
CA TRP A 8 8.12 -6.06 3.26
C TRP A 8 8.14 -7.28 4.18
N LYS A 9 9.26 -8.00 4.15
CA LYS A 9 9.50 -9.23 4.91
C LYS A 9 10.09 -8.89 6.26
N HIS A 10 9.26 -8.95 7.29
CA HIS A 10 9.65 -8.78 8.68
C HIS A 10 8.61 -9.43 9.61
N ASP A 11 8.97 -9.59 10.89
CA ASP A 11 8.08 -10.12 11.91
C ASP A 11 7.49 -9.04 12.85
N HIS A 12 7.80 -7.76 12.61
CA HIS A 12 7.18 -6.65 13.35
C HIS A 12 5.67 -6.61 13.12
N ALA A 13 4.89 -6.61 14.21
CA ALA A 13 3.43 -6.65 14.17
C ALA A 13 2.81 -5.32 13.76
N ASP A 14 3.43 -4.22 14.19
CA ASP A 14 2.93 -2.85 14.01
C ASP A 14 3.41 -2.20 12.70
N GLU A 15 4.15 -2.94 11.88
CA GLU A 15 4.65 -2.47 10.58
C GLU A 15 3.85 -3.09 9.43
N PRO A 16 3.68 -2.37 8.30
CA PRO A 16 2.94 -2.86 7.16
C PRO A 16 3.70 -3.96 6.42
N VAL A 17 2.95 -4.98 5.97
CA VAL A 17 3.50 -6.10 5.18
C VAL A 17 3.50 -5.82 3.68
N TRP A 18 2.70 -4.85 3.22
CA TRP A 18 2.71 -4.37 1.84
C TRP A 18 2.73 -2.85 1.77
N LEU A 19 3.59 -2.33 0.90
CA LEU A 19 3.62 -0.92 0.54
C LEU A 19 3.25 -0.79 -0.94
N TYR A 20 2.31 0.10 -1.24
CA TYR A 20 1.93 0.49 -2.59
C TYR A 20 2.21 1.98 -2.77
N SER A 21 2.91 2.35 -3.83
CA SER A 21 3.30 3.74 -4.10
C SER A 21 2.99 4.10 -5.54
N GLU A 22 2.25 5.19 -5.75
CA GLU A 22 2.22 5.91 -7.02
C GLU A 22 3.35 6.94 -7.03
N ILE A 23 4.11 6.94 -8.12
CA ILE A 23 5.33 7.72 -8.24
C ILE A 23 5.27 8.54 -9.53
N ASN A 24 5.58 9.82 -9.43
CA ASN A 24 5.64 10.70 -10.60
C ASN A 24 6.94 10.54 -11.40
N ASN A 25 7.04 11.25 -12.52
CA ASN A 25 8.20 11.15 -13.42
C ASN A 25 9.50 11.66 -12.78
N GLU A 26 9.41 12.44 -11.70
CA GLU A 26 10.53 12.96 -10.91
C GLU A 26 10.85 12.07 -9.70
N ARG A 27 10.25 10.86 -9.64
CA ARG A 27 10.38 9.88 -8.56
C ARG A 27 9.76 10.30 -7.22
N TRP A 28 8.94 11.35 -7.16
CA TRP A 28 8.20 11.69 -5.94
C TRP A 28 6.97 10.82 -5.75
N GLU A 29 6.74 10.38 -4.51
CA GLU A 29 5.52 9.67 -4.13
C GLU A 29 4.34 10.65 -4.14
N THR A 30 3.29 10.34 -4.90
CA THR A 30 2.06 11.15 -4.97
C THR A 30 0.92 10.53 -4.20
N ARG A 31 0.87 9.19 -4.13
CA ARG A 31 -0.08 8.43 -3.33
C ARG A 31 0.60 7.21 -2.74
N LYS A 32 0.21 6.83 -1.53
CA LYS A 32 0.71 5.67 -0.81
C LYS A 32 -0.41 4.90 -0.13
N VAL A 33 -0.35 3.57 -0.20
CA VAL A 33 -1.16 2.67 0.64
C VAL A 33 -0.25 1.70 1.36
N GLU A 34 -0.48 1.53 2.65
CA GLU A 34 0.19 0.59 3.52
C GLU A 34 -0.84 -0.43 4.00
N VAL A 35 -0.55 -1.72 3.86
CA VAL A 35 -1.43 -2.79 4.32
C VAL A 35 -0.74 -3.52 5.46
N PHE A 36 -1.39 -3.53 6.62
CA PHE A 36 -0.92 -4.18 7.83
C PHE A 36 -1.34 -5.65 7.87
N ARG A 37 -0.69 -6.42 8.75
CA ARG A 37 -0.90 -7.88 8.85
C ARG A 37 -2.33 -8.24 9.29
N ASP A 38 -2.99 -7.36 10.04
CA ASP A 38 -4.39 -7.49 10.45
C ASP A 38 -5.39 -7.11 9.34
N GLY A 39 -4.91 -6.69 8.17
CA GLY A 39 -5.71 -6.24 7.04
C GLY A 39 -6.11 -4.76 7.11
N SER A 40 -5.75 -4.05 8.19
CA SER A 40 -5.97 -2.61 8.26
C SER A 40 -5.09 -1.87 7.25
N THR A 41 -5.50 -0.65 6.90
CA THR A 41 -4.85 0.15 5.87
C THR A 41 -4.48 1.54 6.38
N GLY A 42 -3.21 1.91 6.16
CA GLY A 42 -2.73 3.29 6.17
C GLY A 42 -2.71 3.81 4.74
N TYR A 43 -2.94 5.10 4.54
CA TYR A 43 -2.79 5.71 3.21
C TYR A 43 -2.48 7.19 3.31
N ALA A 44 -1.88 7.75 2.27
CA ALA A 44 -1.62 9.18 2.16
C ALA A 44 -1.63 9.63 0.70
N ASP A 45 -2.11 10.83 0.46
CA ASP A 45 -1.90 11.62 -0.75
C ASP A 45 -1.62 13.09 -0.40
N ASN A 46 -1.77 13.99 -1.37
CA ASN A 46 -1.58 15.43 -1.16
C ASN A 46 -2.74 16.13 -0.43
N ILE A 47 -3.84 15.44 -0.15
CA ILE A 47 -5.06 15.98 0.44
C ILE A 47 -5.35 15.34 1.81
N GLU A 48 -5.17 14.03 1.93
CA GLU A 48 -5.51 13.24 3.11
C GLU A 48 -4.41 12.26 3.53
N ALA A 49 -4.43 11.90 4.80
CA ALA A 49 -3.62 10.83 5.35
C ALA A 49 -4.37 10.10 6.48
N LYS A 50 -4.16 8.78 6.58
CA LYS A 50 -4.77 7.91 7.59
C LYS A 50 -3.75 6.89 8.10
N GLY A 51 -3.91 6.48 9.36
CA GLY A 51 -3.10 5.40 9.96
C GLY A 51 -1.65 5.82 10.23
N GLY A 52 -1.37 7.13 10.29
CA GLY A 52 -0.01 7.65 10.44
C GLY A 52 0.84 7.58 9.16
N SER A 53 0.32 7.01 8.07
CA SER A 53 0.97 6.96 6.76
C SER A 53 1.31 8.36 6.26
N LYS A 54 2.46 8.49 5.61
CA LYS A 54 2.97 9.73 5.03
C LYS A 54 3.64 9.43 3.70
N LEU A 55 3.56 10.40 2.79
CA LEU A 55 4.35 10.39 1.57
C LEU A 55 5.84 10.54 1.90
N SER A 56 6.69 9.97 1.06
CA SER A 56 8.14 10.16 1.15
C SER A 56 8.53 11.64 1.03
N ILE A 57 9.40 12.11 1.93
CA ILE A 57 9.95 13.47 1.93
C ILE A 57 11.09 13.68 0.91
N LYS A 58 11.47 12.61 0.21
CA LYS A 58 12.50 12.60 -0.84
C LYS A 58 12.04 11.71 -2.00
N PRO A 59 12.63 11.84 -3.19
CA PRO A 59 12.36 10.93 -4.28
C PRO A 59 12.59 9.46 -3.89
N LEU A 60 11.70 8.56 -4.32
CA LEU A 60 11.81 7.14 -4.04
C LEU A 60 13.00 6.52 -4.77
N PRO A 61 13.80 5.68 -4.07
CA PRO A 61 14.86 4.90 -4.70
C PRO A 61 14.29 4.00 -5.80
N THR A 62 15.12 3.64 -6.77
CA THR A 62 14.74 2.73 -7.86
C THR A 62 14.45 1.33 -7.33
N MET A 63 13.77 0.48 -8.12
CA MET A 63 13.55 -0.92 -7.75
C MET A 63 14.84 -1.66 -7.45
N ALA A 64 15.88 -1.43 -8.26
CA ALA A 64 17.17 -2.09 -8.09
C ALA A 64 17.84 -1.68 -6.77
N GLU A 65 17.65 -0.44 -6.32
CA GLU A 65 18.16 0.03 -5.04
C GLU A 65 17.35 -0.50 -3.86
N ILE A 66 16.02 -0.52 -3.97
CA ILE A 66 15.14 -1.10 -2.94
C ILE A 66 15.47 -2.59 -2.75
N ALA A 67 15.62 -3.33 -3.85
CA ALA A 67 15.92 -4.78 -3.84
C ALA A 67 17.31 -5.14 -3.30
N LYS A 68 18.20 -4.16 -3.05
CA LYS A 68 19.49 -4.42 -2.37
C LYS A 68 19.28 -4.87 -0.93
N ASP A 69 18.19 -4.43 -0.31
CA ASP A 69 17.78 -4.90 0.99
C ASP A 69 16.80 -6.07 0.82
N SER A 70 17.22 -7.24 1.28
CA SER A 70 16.48 -8.51 1.17
C SER A 70 15.12 -8.51 1.87
N GLN A 71 14.88 -7.56 2.78
CA GLN A 71 13.57 -7.39 3.42
C GLN A 71 12.54 -6.85 2.43
N PHE A 72 12.95 -6.11 1.39
CA PHE A 72 12.04 -5.53 0.41
C PHE A 72 12.09 -6.30 -0.90
N VAL A 73 10.92 -6.65 -1.43
CA VAL A 73 10.80 -7.33 -2.73
C VAL A 73 9.98 -6.48 -3.69
N PRO A 74 10.55 -5.41 -4.27
CA PRO A 74 9.81 -4.47 -5.10
C PRO A 74 9.37 -5.10 -6.43
N SER A 75 8.19 -4.71 -6.90
CA SER A 75 7.64 -5.08 -8.19
C SER A 75 6.87 -3.91 -8.81
N LEU A 76 6.95 -3.77 -10.13
CA LEU A 76 6.08 -2.84 -10.86
C LEU A 76 4.71 -3.47 -11.03
N ILE A 77 3.68 -2.66 -10.81
CA ILE A 77 2.29 -3.03 -11.06
C ILE A 77 1.68 -2.08 -12.10
N GLY A 78 0.55 -2.47 -12.67
CA GLY A 78 -0.23 -1.58 -13.53
C GLY A 78 -1.01 -0.54 -12.73
N ASN A 79 -1.37 0.56 -13.38
CA ASN A 79 -2.28 1.57 -12.79
C ASN A 79 -3.56 0.91 -12.27
N ASP A 80 -4.18 0.01 -13.03
CA ASP A 80 -5.43 -0.65 -12.63
C ASP A 80 -5.31 -1.42 -11.30
N GLU A 81 -4.16 -2.04 -11.03
CA GLU A 81 -3.94 -2.73 -9.75
C GLU A 81 -3.81 -1.73 -8.60
N PHE A 82 -3.06 -0.65 -8.82
CA PHE A 82 -2.92 0.40 -7.84
C PHE A 82 -4.27 1.07 -7.52
N GLU A 83 -5.05 1.43 -8.54
CA GLU A 83 -6.35 2.07 -8.35
C GLU A 83 -7.33 1.16 -7.60
N ARG A 84 -7.31 -0.16 -7.84
CA ARG A 84 -8.13 -1.09 -7.06
C ARG A 84 -7.80 -1.02 -5.56
N VAL A 85 -6.51 -1.06 -5.22
CA VAL A 85 -6.06 -0.96 -3.82
C VAL A 85 -6.38 0.43 -3.25
N TRP A 86 -6.17 1.48 -4.03
CA TRP A 86 -6.48 2.85 -3.65
C TRP A 86 -7.98 3.03 -3.39
N SER A 87 -8.87 2.55 -4.24
CA SER A 87 -10.33 2.63 -4.03
C SER A 87 -10.78 1.83 -2.80
N CYS A 88 -10.20 0.65 -2.56
CA CYS A 88 -10.50 -0.16 -1.38
C CYS A 88 -9.83 0.33 -0.09
N ARG A 89 -8.96 1.36 -0.13
CA ARG A 89 -8.19 1.86 1.03
C ARG A 89 -9.07 2.25 2.24
N VAL A 90 -10.33 2.62 1.97
CA VAL A 90 -11.30 3.05 2.98
C VAL A 90 -12.15 1.90 3.54
N GLU A 91 -12.13 0.71 2.94
CA GLU A 91 -13.05 -0.39 3.25
C GLU A 91 -12.68 -1.20 4.52
N SER A 92 -11.87 -0.63 5.41
CA SER A 92 -11.48 -1.33 6.64
C SER A 92 -12.50 -1.29 7.79
N VAL A 93 -13.73 -0.82 7.58
CA VAL A 93 -14.84 -1.02 8.55
C VAL A 93 -16.16 -1.17 7.80
N ARG A 94 -16.52 -2.42 7.47
CA ARG A 94 -17.91 -2.96 7.47
C ARG A 94 -17.89 -4.44 7.08
N ALA A 95 -17.24 -5.26 7.90
CA ALA A 95 -17.82 -6.58 8.17
C ALA A 95 -18.96 -6.39 9.18
N ASP A 96 -20.05 -5.74 8.76
CA ASP A 96 -21.33 -5.98 9.41
C ASP A 96 -21.69 -7.44 9.08
N SER A 97 -21.86 -8.22 10.14
CA SER A 97 -22.04 -9.67 10.22
C SER A 97 -23.26 -10.26 9.48
N ALA A 98 -23.69 -9.70 8.35
CA ALA A 98 -24.90 -10.12 7.64
C ALA A 98 -24.68 -10.62 6.20
N VAL A 99 -23.57 -10.30 5.54
CA VAL A 99 -23.41 -10.60 4.10
C VAL A 99 -22.80 -11.99 3.85
N TRP A 100 -21.92 -12.50 4.72
CA TRP A 100 -21.31 -13.82 4.55
C TRP A 100 -22.21 -15.01 4.93
N SER A 101 -23.39 -14.77 5.50
CA SER A 101 -24.34 -15.81 5.90
C SER A 101 -25.25 -16.31 4.77
N ARG A 102 -25.21 -15.71 3.57
CA ARG A 102 -26.13 -16.04 2.46
C ARG A 102 -25.49 -16.75 1.27
N LEU A 103 -24.20 -17.09 1.35
CA LEU A 103 -23.50 -17.91 0.35
C LEU A 103 -23.17 -19.32 0.86
N LYS A 104 -23.79 -19.74 1.98
CA LYS A 104 -23.74 -21.13 2.49
C LYS A 104 -25.13 -21.75 2.70
N SER A 105 -26.13 -21.35 1.91
CA SER A 105 -27.42 -22.04 1.80
C SER A 105 -27.71 -22.42 0.37
#